data_AF-A0A167V511-F1
#
_entry.id   AF-A0A167V511-F1
#
_cell.length_a   1.000
_cell.length_b   1.000
_cell.length_c   1.000
_cell.angle_alpha   90.00
_cell.angle_beta   90.00
_cell.angle_gamma   90.00
#
_symmetry.space_group_name_H-M   'P 1'
#
loop_
_entity.id
_entity.type
_entity.pdbx_description
1 polymer ?
#
loop_
_entity_poly.entity_id
_entity_poly.type
_entity_poly.pdbx_seq_one_letter_code
_entity_poly.pdbx_strand_id
1 'polypeptide(L)'
;MPTSVCGFIAINSPSKKDEPEEDETIKDQPITPSSSSKKRQRSKIADEAAPSPKRKAVPTSLAEASEADKLLIHMKDVEGKSWPEIRKAWDSMTGEVSGVDMIRKRYKKMKTNFAVVDERDVPQLIEIKKEVETKFESEKWNRIAESLHAKGGPKYDAGVVMKLFKDRIKQGLCH
;
A
#
# COMPACT_ATOMS: atom_id res chain seq x y z
N MET A 1 20.18 71.50 3.12
CA MET A 1 19.23 72.20 2.22
C MET A 1 19.53 71.80 0.79
N PRO A 2 18.54 71.61 -0.10
CA PRO A 2 17.10 71.47 0.16
C PRO A 2 16.46 70.25 -0.56
N THR A 3 15.20 69.90 -0.21
CA THR A 3 14.13 69.36 -1.12
C THR A 3 14.32 68.00 -1.85
N SER A 4 13.27 67.23 -2.20
CA SER A 4 11.83 67.24 -1.88
C SER A 4 11.14 65.90 -2.27
N VAL A 5 10.02 65.57 -1.61
CA VAL A 5 8.77 64.90 -2.10
C VAL A 5 8.87 63.90 -3.28
N CYS A 6 8.55 62.61 -3.20
CA CYS A 6 7.36 61.87 -2.69
C CYS A 6 6.12 61.87 -3.64
N GLY A 7 5.80 60.70 -4.25
CA GLY A 7 4.57 60.47 -5.03
C GLY A 7 4.64 60.97 -6.49
N PHE A 8 3.95 60.39 -7.49
CA PHE A 8 2.54 59.97 -7.47
C PHE A 8 2.23 58.78 -8.42
N ILE A 9 0.96 58.44 -8.60
CA ILE A 9 0.45 57.24 -9.31
C ILE A 9 -0.30 57.61 -10.60
N ALA A 10 -0.06 56.85 -11.68
CA ALA A 10 -0.98 56.60 -12.81
C ALA A 10 -0.65 55.20 -13.39
N ILE A 11 -1.53 54.26 -13.70
CA ILE A 11 -2.97 54.25 -14.09
C ILE A 11 -3.21 54.76 -15.52
N ASN A 12 -2.90 53.90 -16.51
CA ASN A 12 -3.61 53.76 -17.79
C ASN A 12 -3.19 52.40 -18.42
N SER A 13 -4.05 51.54 -19.01
CA SER A 13 -5.48 51.63 -19.36
C SER A 13 -5.81 52.62 -20.50
N PRO A 14 -7.02 52.61 -21.11
CA PRO A 14 -8.16 51.70 -20.90
C PRO A 14 -8.78 51.08 -22.18
N SER A 15 -9.84 50.28 -21.98
CA SER A 15 -10.99 50.05 -22.90
C SER A 15 -10.78 49.15 -24.15
N LYS A 16 -11.46 47.99 -24.26
CA LYS A 16 -12.90 47.68 -24.61
C LYS A 16 -13.06 47.45 -26.14
N LYS A 17 -14.06 46.77 -26.71
CA LYS A 17 -15.37 46.14 -26.33
C LYS A 17 -15.66 45.06 -27.43
N ASP A 18 -16.57 44.08 -27.37
CA ASP A 18 -17.57 43.57 -26.40
C ASP A 18 -17.24 42.07 -26.05
N GLU A 19 -17.87 41.28 -25.16
CA GLU A 19 -19.23 41.16 -24.54
C GLU A 19 -20.35 40.54 -25.48
N PRO A 20 -21.57 40.12 -25.04
CA PRO A 20 -21.84 38.67 -24.82
C PRO A 20 -23.23 38.10 -25.24
N GLU A 21 -23.42 36.78 -25.07
CA GLU A 21 -24.68 36.01 -24.83
C GLU A 21 -24.23 34.69 -24.15
N GLU A 22 -24.65 34.27 -22.95
CA GLU A 22 -25.98 33.96 -22.37
C GLU A 22 -26.60 32.60 -22.78
N ASP A 23 -26.51 31.62 -21.87
CA ASP A 23 -27.58 30.65 -21.57
C ASP A 23 -27.48 30.24 -20.09
N GLU A 24 -28.62 30.07 -19.40
CA GLU A 24 -28.70 29.70 -17.99
C GLU A 24 -29.22 28.26 -17.82
N THR A 25 -28.63 27.50 -16.90
CA THR A 25 -29.46 26.66 -16.02
C THR A 25 -28.83 26.44 -14.65
N ILE A 26 -29.23 27.24 -13.66
CA ILE A 26 -29.05 26.89 -12.25
C ILE A 26 -30.17 25.93 -11.85
N LYS A 27 -29.82 24.81 -11.20
CA LYS A 27 -30.76 24.03 -10.37
C LYS A 27 -30.12 23.75 -9.02
N ASP A 28 -30.92 23.94 -7.99
CA ASP A 28 -30.46 24.23 -6.65
C ASP A 28 -30.79 23.08 -5.66
N GLN A 29 -29.95 22.92 -4.64
CA GLN A 29 -30.15 22.08 -3.43
C GLN A 29 -30.31 20.54 -3.60
N PRO A 30 -30.15 19.73 -2.51
CA PRO A 30 -29.41 19.96 -1.25
C PRO A 30 -28.38 18.84 -0.94
N ILE A 31 -27.69 18.99 0.20
CA ILE A 31 -26.69 18.05 0.76
C ILE A 31 -27.22 17.20 1.93
N THR A 32 -26.38 16.26 2.41
CA THR A 32 -26.46 15.46 3.67
C THR A 32 -27.23 14.11 3.56
N PRO A 33 -27.12 13.16 4.54
CA PRO A 33 -26.27 11.99 4.28
C PRO A 33 -26.89 10.63 4.66
N SER A 34 -27.18 9.76 3.68
CA SER A 34 -27.76 8.43 3.96
C SER A 34 -26.71 7.40 4.40
N SER A 35 -26.63 7.21 5.72
CA SER A 35 -25.94 6.06 6.33
C SER A 35 -26.71 4.76 6.05
N SER A 36 -26.18 3.92 5.16
CA SER A 36 -26.65 2.53 5.02
C SER A 36 -25.49 1.54 4.90
N SER A 37 -24.84 1.29 6.03
CA SER A 37 -23.87 0.22 6.21
C SER A 37 -24.52 -1.16 6.08
N LYS A 38 -24.91 -1.54 4.85
CA LYS A 38 -25.62 -2.80 4.55
C LYS A 38 -24.67 -4.00 4.64
N LYS A 39 -24.30 -4.29 5.88
CA LYS A 39 -23.56 -5.44 6.39
C LYS A 39 -24.13 -6.71 5.76
N ARG A 40 -23.51 -7.17 4.66
CA ARG A 40 -23.86 -8.44 4.01
C ARG A 40 -23.54 -9.56 5.00
N GLN A 41 -24.55 -9.94 5.79
CA GLN A 41 -24.51 -11.14 6.61
C GLN A 41 -24.22 -12.30 5.66
N ARG A 42 -22.99 -12.83 5.71
CA ARG A 42 -22.69 -14.13 5.10
C ARG A 42 -23.47 -15.15 5.91
N SER A 43 -24.62 -15.55 5.40
CA SER A 43 -25.35 -16.73 5.87
C SER A 43 -24.36 -17.90 5.88
N LYS A 44 -24.18 -18.51 7.05
CA LYS A 44 -23.52 -19.81 7.16
C LYS A 44 -24.51 -20.87 6.68
N ILE A 45 -24.72 -20.93 5.37
CA ILE A 45 -25.18 -22.17 4.75
C ILE A 45 -23.96 -23.10 4.83
N ALA A 46 -24.11 -24.15 5.63
CA ALA A 46 -23.10 -25.20 5.75
C ALA A 46 -23.34 -26.24 4.65
N ASP A 47 -23.10 -25.84 3.40
CA ASP A 47 -22.88 -26.82 2.33
C ASP A 47 -21.66 -27.68 2.70
N GLU A 48 -21.76 -29.00 2.49
CA GLU A 48 -20.59 -29.87 2.48
C GLU A 48 -19.73 -29.54 1.27
N ALA A 49 -18.86 -28.54 1.43
CA ALA A 49 -17.81 -28.23 0.48
C ALA A 49 -16.81 -29.39 0.44
N ALA A 50 -17.06 -30.35 -0.46
CA ALA A 50 -16.15 -31.44 -0.78
C ALA A 50 -14.72 -30.90 -0.91
N PRO A 51 -13.70 -31.57 -0.32
CA PRO A 51 -12.40 -30.98 -0.05
C PRO A 51 -11.74 -30.49 -1.34
N SER A 52 -11.69 -29.17 -1.52
CA SER A 52 -11.16 -28.53 -2.73
C SER A 52 -9.77 -29.09 -3.05
N PRO A 53 -9.49 -29.50 -4.30
CA PRO A 53 -8.26 -30.23 -4.63
C PRO A 53 -7.03 -29.45 -4.15
N LYS A 54 -6.24 -30.10 -3.28
CA LYS A 54 -5.06 -29.51 -2.68
C LYS A 54 -4.07 -29.13 -3.79
N ARG A 55 -3.96 -27.84 -4.08
CA ARG A 55 -3.05 -27.31 -5.10
C ARG A 55 -1.64 -27.81 -4.81
N LYS A 56 -0.97 -28.33 -5.84
CA LYS A 56 0.43 -28.77 -5.78
C LYS A 56 1.29 -27.68 -5.13
N ALA A 57 2.27 -28.07 -4.30
CA ALA A 57 3.20 -27.14 -3.67
C ALA A 57 3.97 -26.31 -4.72
N VAL A 58 4.53 -25.18 -4.29
CA VAL A 58 5.51 -24.43 -5.11
C VAL A 58 6.89 -25.00 -4.76
N PRO A 59 7.70 -25.40 -5.75
CA PRO A 59 8.97 -26.09 -5.50
C PRO A 59 9.96 -25.21 -4.72
N THR A 60 10.81 -25.86 -3.94
CA THR A 60 11.88 -25.24 -3.12
C THR A 60 13.20 -25.11 -3.86
N SER A 61 13.47 -26.00 -4.82
CA SER A 61 14.62 -25.93 -5.72
C SER A 61 14.23 -26.07 -7.21
N LEU A 62 15.14 -25.69 -8.11
CA LEU A 62 14.94 -25.89 -9.55
C LEU A 62 14.95 -27.39 -9.94
N ALA A 63 15.60 -28.25 -9.17
CA ALA A 63 15.58 -29.70 -9.41
C ALA A 63 14.17 -30.27 -9.21
N GLU A 64 13.55 -29.98 -8.05
CA GLU A 64 12.20 -30.38 -7.66
C GLU A 64 11.08 -29.72 -8.48
N ALA A 65 11.40 -28.67 -9.24
CA ALA A 65 10.42 -27.96 -10.05
C ALA A 65 9.78 -28.89 -11.10
N SER A 66 8.45 -28.85 -11.20
CA SER A 66 7.74 -29.56 -12.27
C SER A 66 8.13 -29.01 -13.65
N GLU A 67 7.86 -29.76 -14.72
CA GLU A 67 8.16 -29.29 -16.08
C GLU A 67 7.41 -27.98 -16.42
N ALA A 68 6.17 -27.83 -15.94
CA ALA A 68 5.42 -26.59 -16.03
C ALA A 68 6.08 -25.45 -15.23
N ASP A 69 6.58 -25.71 -14.02
CA ASP A 69 7.35 -24.72 -13.23
C ASP A 69 8.64 -24.28 -13.94
N LYS A 70 9.34 -25.22 -14.58
CA LYS A 70 10.54 -24.96 -15.40
C LYS A 70 10.19 -24.12 -16.64
N LEU A 71 9.11 -24.46 -17.34
CA LEU A 71 8.57 -23.69 -18.48
C LEU A 71 8.20 -22.25 -18.08
N LEU A 72 7.52 -22.08 -16.94
CA LEU A 72 7.15 -20.78 -16.37
C LEU A 72 8.37 -19.88 -16.12
N ILE A 73 9.45 -20.44 -15.57
CA ILE A 73 10.69 -19.70 -15.34
C ILE A 73 11.35 -19.37 -16.70
N HIS A 74 11.49 -20.36 -17.59
CA HIS A 74 12.14 -20.18 -18.90
C HIS A 74 11.43 -19.09 -19.74
N MET A 75 10.12 -19.20 -19.92
CA MET A 75 9.35 -18.24 -20.70
C MET A 75 9.36 -16.84 -20.07
N LYS A 76 9.45 -16.71 -18.74
CA LYS A 76 9.44 -15.40 -18.08
C LYS A 76 10.82 -14.74 -18.06
N ASP A 77 11.88 -15.49 -17.78
CA ASP A 77 13.22 -14.97 -17.49
C ASP A 77 14.17 -15.05 -18.68
N VAL A 78 14.01 -16.04 -19.57
CA VAL A 78 14.85 -16.23 -20.78
C VAL A 78 14.15 -15.64 -22.00
N GLU A 79 12.88 -15.99 -22.23
CA GLU A 79 12.12 -15.54 -23.41
C GLU A 79 11.41 -14.18 -23.21
N GLY A 80 11.40 -13.66 -21.98
CA GLY A 80 10.79 -12.37 -21.64
C GLY A 80 9.25 -12.28 -21.74
N LYS A 81 8.56 -13.36 -22.13
CA LYS A 81 7.14 -13.41 -22.56
C LYS A 81 6.12 -12.83 -21.58
N SER A 82 4.95 -12.51 -22.12
CA SER A 82 3.85 -11.90 -21.37
C SER A 82 3.07 -12.93 -20.54
N TRP A 83 2.47 -12.47 -19.43
CA TRP A 83 1.70 -13.37 -18.54
C TRP A 83 0.55 -14.11 -19.23
N PRO A 84 -0.20 -13.52 -20.19
CA PRO A 84 -1.17 -14.27 -20.99
C PRO A 84 -0.57 -15.38 -21.88
N GLU A 85 0.57 -15.17 -22.53
CA GLU A 85 1.25 -16.21 -23.32
C GLU A 85 1.73 -17.37 -22.44
N ILE A 86 2.37 -17.02 -21.32
CA ILE A 86 2.86 -17.99 -20.34
C ILE A 86 1.68 -18.80 -19.77
N ARG A 87 0.52 -18.17 -19.52
CA ARG A 87 -0.68 -18.90 -19.11
C ARG A 87 -1.16 -19.88 -20.18
N LYS A 88 -1.23 -19.48 -21.45
CA LYS A 88 -1.63 -20.40 -22.54
C LYS A 88 -0.72 -21.63 -22.59
N ALA A 89 0.59 -21.45 -22.55
CA ALA A 89 1.54 -22.56 -22.57
C ALA A 89 1.47 -23.44 -21.31
N TRP A 90 1.32 -22.83 -20.12
CA TRP A 90 1.11 -23.54 -18.85
C TRP A 90 -0.16 -24.39 -18.88
N ASP A 91 -1.28 -23.82 -19.33
CA ASP A 91 -2.59 -24.47 -19.40
C ASP A 91 -2.55 -25.64 -20.40
N SER A 92 -1.89 -25.47 -21.56
CA SER A 92 -1.64 -26.55 -22.53
C SER A 92 -0.75 -27.67 -21.98
N MET A 93 0.21 -27.37 -21.10
CA MET A 93 1.08 -28.39 -20.50
C MET A 93 0.45 -29.10 -19.30
N THR A 94 -0.42 -28.40 -18.54
CA THR A 94 -1.01 -28.91 -17.29
C THR A 94 -2.38 -29.56 -17.51
N GLY A 95 -3.09 -29.19 -18.58
CA GLY A 95 -4.50 -29.57 -18.83
C GLY A 95 -5.52 -28.84 -17.94
N GLU A 96 -5.07 -27.93 -17.06
CA GLU A 96 -5.90 -27.17 -16.13
C GLU A 96 -5.82 -25.67 -16.44
N VAL A 97 -6.98 -25.03 -16.67
CA VAL A 97 -7.08 -23.59 -16.98
C VAL A 97 -6.71 -22.76 -15.74
N SER A 98 -5.48 -22.28 -15.70
CA SER A 98 -4.91 -21.58 -14.55
C SER A 98 -5.17 -20.08 -14.61
N GLY A 99 -5.37 -19.44 -13.46
CA GLY A 99 -5.47 -17.98 -13.39
C GLY A 99 -4.09 -17.31 -13.59
N VAL A 100 -4.01 -16.21 -14.34
CA VAL A 100 -2.76 -15.42 -14.48
C VAL A 100 -2.17 -15.03 -13.11
N ASP A 101 -3.01 -14.71 -12.12
CA ASP A 101 -2.54 -14.39 -10.78
C ASP A 101 -2.13 -15.62 -9.94
N MET A 102 -2.57 -16.83 -10.31
CA MET A 102 -2.00 -18.07 -9.76
C MET A 102 -0.56 -18.20 -10.27
N ILE A 103 -0.38 -18.10 -11.58
CA ILE A 103 0.93 -18.23 -12.25
C ILE A 103 1.92 -17.15 -11.76
N ARG A 104 1.50 -15.88 -11.68
CA ARG A 104 2.31 -14.79 -11.10
C ARG A 104 2.72 -15.06 -9.65
N LYS A 105 1.79 -15.55 -8.80
CA LYS A 105 2.08 -15.88 -7.40
C LYS A 105 3.01 -17.08 -7.27
N ARG A 106 2.83 -18.12 -8.11
CA ARG A 106 3.70 -19.29 -8.21
C ARG A 106 5.11 -18.90 -8.64
N TYR A 107 5.26 -18.15 -9.74
CA TYR A 107 6.55 -17.59 -10.16
C TYR A 107 7.22 -16.76 -9.07
N LYS A 108 6.51 -15.79 -8.46
CA LYS A 108 7.08 -14.96 -7.39
C LYS A 108 7.56 -15.82 -6.22
N LYS A 109 6.78 -16.83 -5.81
CA LYS A 109 7.16 -17.73 -4.72
C LYS A 109 8.33 -18.63 -5.09
N MET A 110 8.48 -19.08 -6.35
CA MET A 110 9.69 -19.76 -6.81
C MET A 110 10.91 -18.84 -6.76
N LYS A 111 10.83 -17.61 -7.28
CA LYS A 111 11.93 -16.64 -7.22
C LYS A 111 12.33 -16.29 -5.78
N THR A 112 11.39 -16.31 -4.82
CA THR A 112 11.70 -16.19 -3.39
C THR A 112 12.29 -17.47 -2.79
N ASN A 113 11.81 -18.65 -3.16
CA ASN A 113 12.35 -19.93 -2.67
C ASN A 113 13.78 -20.19 -3.18
N PHE A 114 14.07 -19.79 -4.43
CA PHE A 114 15.37 -20.00 -5.08
C PHE A 114 16.36 -18.85 -4.80
N ALA A 115 15.97 -17.85 -4.00
CA ALA A 115 16.86 -16.79 -3.56
C ALA A 115 17.74 -17.31 -2.41
N VAL A 116 18.95 -17.74 -2.74
CA VAL A 116 19.97 -18.08 -1.75
C VAL A 116 20.43 -16.78 -1.06
N VAL A 117 20.25 -16.72 0.25
CA VAL A 117 20.91 -15.75 1.13
C VAL A 117 22.13 -16.44 1.73
N ASP A 118 23.26 -15.75 1.84
CA ASP A 118 24.46 -16.32 2.46
C ASP A 118 24.21 -16.56 3.95
N GLU A 119 24.55 -17.74 4.47
CA GLU A 119 24.36 -18.07 5.89
C GLU A 119 25.15 -17.13 6.83
N ARG A 120 26.23 -16.52 6.32
CA ARG A 120 27.03 -15.50 7.02
C ARG A 120 26.30 -14.16 7.19
N ASP A 121 25.34 -13.87 6.32
CA ASP A 121 24.53 -12.63 6.37
C ASP A 121 23.32 -12.78 7.30
N VAL A 122 22.91 -14.02 7.64
CA VAL A 122 21.73 -14.28 8.48
C VAL A 122 21.86 -13.68 9.90
N PRO A 123 23.00 -13.77 10.61
CA PRO A 123 23.21 -13.06 11.88
C PRO A 123 23.09 -11.54 11.71
N GLN A 124 23.72 -10.96 10.67
CA GLN A 124 23.67 -9.53 10.41
C GLN A 124 22.25 -9.05 10.12
N LEU A 125 21.47 -9.82 9.36
CA LEU A 125 20.05 -9.53 9.09
C LEU A 125 19.21 -9.49 10.37
N ILE A 126 19.49 -10.36 11.35
CA ILE A 126 18.80 -10.39 12.65
C ILE A 126 19.19 -9.16 13.49
N GLU A 127 20.46 -8.78 13.51
CA GLU A 127 20.95 -7.60 14.24
C GLU A 127 20.43 -6.29 13.63
N ILE A 128 20.52 -6.13 12.30
CA ILE A 128 20.00 -4.98 11.56
C ILE A 128 18.49 -4.85 11.77
N LYS A 129 17.73 -5.96 11.71
CA LYS A 129 16.29 -5.97 12.01
C LYS A 129 16.01 -5.42 13.41
N LYS A 130 16.72 -5.93 14.42
CA LYS A 130 16.58 -5.50 15.82
C LYS A 130 16.92 -4.02 16.01
N GLU A 131 17.99 -3.54 15.36
CA GLU A 131 18.39 -2.13 15.42
C GLU A 131 17.35 -1.22 14.76
N VAL A 132 16.86 -1.57 13.57
CA VAL A 132 15.82 -0.83 12.84
C VAL A 132 14.50 -0.81 13.62
N GLU A 133 14.06 -1.92 14.20
CA GLU A 133 12.85 -1.96 15.03
C GLU A 133 13.00 -1.10 16.30
N THR A 134 14.18 -1.08 16.92
CA THR A 134 14.47 -0.24 18.10
C THR A 134 14.45 1.25 17.76
N LYS A 135 15.09 1.65 16.64
CA LYS A 135 15.05 3.03 16.12
C LYS A 135 13.63 3.45 15.73
N PHE A 136 12.89 2.57 15.06
CA PHE A 136 11.51 2.85 14.64
C PHE A 136 10.56 3.01 15.84
N GLU A 137 10.72 2.23 16.92
CA GLU A 137 9.93 2.46 18.14
C GLU A 137 10.30 3.80 18.82
N SER A 138 11.58 4.17 18.94
CA SER A 138 11.95 5.45 19.54
C SER A 138 11.49 6.65 18.70
N GLU A 139 11.69 6.62 17.38
CA GLU A 139 11.18 7.63 16.45
C GLU A 139 9.65 7.78 16.52
N LYS A 140 8.91 6.66 16.55
CA LYS A 140 7.45 6.65 16.70
C LYS A 140 7.02 7.43 17.95
N TRP A 141 7.62 7.16 19.11
CA TRP A 141 7.25 7.83 20.36
C TRP A 141 7.72 9.29 20.41
N ASN A 142 8.89 9.62 19.85
CA ASN A 142 9.35 11.00 19.67
C ASN A 142 8.35 11.83 18.83
N ARG A 143 7.98 11.34 17.63
CA ARG A 143 7.03 12.02 16.74
C ARG A 143 5.64 12.19 17.39
N ILE A 144 5.19 11.27 18.24
CA ILE A 144 3.95 11.42 19.00
C ILE A 144 4.11 12.49 20.09
N ALA A 145 5.23 12.54 20.82
CA ALA A 145 5.51 13.59 21.82
C ALA A 145 5.58 14.99 21.19
N GLU A 146 6.25 15.13 20.05
CA GLU A 146 6.27 16.35 19.24
C GLU A 146 4.87 16.74 18.75
N SER A 147 4.09 15.77 18.25
CA SER A 147 2.71 15.99 17.79
C SER A 147 1.74 16.36 18.92
N LEU A 148 1.99 15.92 20.16
CA LEU A 148 1.25 16.36 21.34
C LEU A 148 1.62 17.80 21.71
N HIS A 149 2.91 18.14 21.67
CA HIS A 149 3.39 19.49 21.98
C HIS A 149 2.89 20.52 20.95
N ALA A 150 2.98 20.21 19.65
CA ALA A 150 2.46 21.04 18.55
C ALA A 150 0.93 21.25 18.62
N LYS A 151 0.19 20.41 19.35
CA LYS A 151 -1.25 20.57 19.63
C LYS A 151 -1.54 21.35 20.93
N GLY A 152 -0.54 22.04 21.48
CA GLY A 152 -0.66 22.83 22.72
C GLY A 152 -0.45 22.02 24.01
N GLY A 153 -0.06 20.74 23.91
CA GLY A 153 0.38 19.97 25.07
C GLY A 153 1.73 20.46 25.62
N PRO A 154 2.06 20.17 26.89
CA PRO A 154 3.42 20.39 27.39
C PRO A 154 4.41 19.43 26.71
N LYS A 155 5.70 19.80 26.72
CA LYS A 155 6.75 18.97 26.12
C LYS A 155 7.02 17.74 27.00
N TYR A 156 6.60 16.57 26.53
CA TYR A 156 6.86 15.28 27.18
C TYR A 156 8.11 14.59 26.61
N ASP A 157 8.72 13.73 27.42
CA ASP A 157 9.66 12.71 26.95
C ASP A 157 8.91 11.54 26.28
N ALA A 158 9.53 10.92 25.27
CA ALA A 158 8.96 9.83 24.49
C ALA A 158 8.67 8.57 25.33
N GLY A 159 9.49 8.26 26.33
CA GLY A 159 9.26 7.17 27.28
C GLY A 159 8.05 7.41 28.18
N VAL A 160 7.81 8.67 28.58
CA VAL A 160 6.61 9.07 29.32
C VAL A 160 5.35 8.91 28.45
N VAL A 161 5.38 9.39 27.20
CA VAL A 161 4.26 9.22 26.25
C VAL A 161 3.97 7.74 25.98
N MET A 162 5.01 6.93 25.74
CA MET A 162 4.89 5.48 25.57
C MET A 162 4.22 4.83 26.79
N LYS A 163 4.65 5.16 28.01
CA LYS A 163 4.08 4.60 29.24
C LYS A 163 2.61 4.98 29.39
N LEU A 164 2.29 6.27 29.25
CA LEU A 164 0.91 6.77 29.32
C LEU A 164 0.00 6.04 28.33
N PHE A 165 0.42 5.87 27.07
CA PHE A 165 -0.38 5.15 26.07
C PHE A 165 -0.55 3.67 26.43
N LYS A 166 0.54 2.97 26.80
CA LYS A 166 0.49 1.56 27.22
C LYS A 166 -0.41 1.36 28.45
N ASP A 167 -0.47 2.32 29.37
CA ASP A 167 -1.35 2.27 30.53
C ASP A 167 -2.82 2.60 30.18
N ARG A 168 -3.11 3.42 29.16
CA ARG A 168 -4.48 3.62 28.64
C ARG A 168 -5.03 2.39 27.90
N ILE A 169 -4.18 1.63 27.19
CA ILE A 169 -4.60 0.34 26.59
C ILE A 169 -5.06 -0.63 27.70
N LYS A 170 -4.26 -0.79 28.77
CA LYS A 170 -4.61 -1.67 29.90
C LYS A 170 -5.92 -1.28 30.58
N GLN A 171 -6.28 0.01 30.56
CA GLN A 171 -7.53 0.54 31.12
C GLN A 171 -8.71 0.47 30.14
N GLY A 172 -8.50 0.05 28.88
CA GLY A 172 -9.53 0.00 27.84
C GLY A 172 -9.91 1.37 27.26
N LEU A 173 -9.14 2.44 27.54
CA LEU A 173 -9.39 3.78 27.01
C LEU A 173 -8.88 3.97 25.56
N CYS A 174 -8.04 3.06 25.08
CA CYS A 174 -7.67 2.93 23.67
C CYS A 174 -7.42 1.46 23.31
N HIS A 175 -7.38 1.17 22.01
CA HIS A 175 -7.24 -0.16 21.39
C HIS A 175 -6.18 -0.12 20.28
#